data_AF-A0A951I6M5-F1
#
_entry.id   AF-A0A951I6M5-F1
#
_cell.length_a   1.000
_cell.length_b   1.000
_cell.length_c   1.000
_cell.angle_alpha   90.00
_cell.angle_beta   90.00
_cell.angle_gamma   90.00
#
_symmetry.space_group_name_H-M   'P 1'
#
loop_
_entity.id
_entity.type
_entity.pdbx_description
1 polymer ?
#
loop_
_entity_poly.entity_id
_entity_poly.type
_entity_poly.pdbx_seq_one_letter_code
_entity_poly.pdbx_strand_id
1 'polypeptide(L)' 'YALAAARALAGHTELPARRIAEEAMRIAGQICIYSNLNLVIEEI' A
#
# COMPACT_ATOMS: atom_id res chain seq x y z
N TYR A 1 -9.09 0.71 -2.71
CA TYR A 1 -7.94 1.52 -3.17
C TYR A 1 -6.61 0.78 -3.03
N ALA A 2 -6.29 0.23 -1.85
CA ALA A 2 -5.02 -0.47 -1.59
C ALA A 2 -4.67 -1.52 -2.66
N LEU A 3 -5.57 -2.45 -2.99
CA LEU A 3 -5.31 -3.48 -4.01
C LEU A 3 -4.97 -2.91 -5.39
N ALA A 4 -5.68 -1.87 -5.82
CA ALA A 4 -5.45 -1.23 -7.12
C ALA A 4 -4.08 -0.53 -7.14
N ALA A 5 -3.75 0.22 -6.07
CA ALA A 5 -2.46 0.86 -5.92
C ALA A 5 -1.32 -0.17 -5.86
N ALA A 6 -1.48 -1.25 -5.10
CA ALA A 6 -0.49 -2.33 -5.00
C ALA A 6 -0.24 -3.01 -6.36
N ARG A 7 -1.29 -3.29 -7.14
CA ARG A 7 -1.15 -3.85 -8.49
C ARG A 7 -0.39 -2.91 -9.44
N ALA A 8 -0.69 -1.62 -9.40
CA ALA A 8 0.00 -0.63 -10.21
C ALA A 8 1.49 -0.52 -9.82
N LEU A 9 1.78 -0.44 -8.52
CA LEU A 9 3.15 -0.37 -8.01
C LEU A 9 3.94 -1.64 -8.36
N ALA A 10 3.34 -2.83 -8.19
CA ALA A 10 3.99 -4.10 -8.54
C ALA A 10 4.26 -4.26 -10.05
N GLY A 11 3.41 -3.67 -10.91
CA GLY A 11 3.55 -3.78 -12.37
C GLY A 11 4.46 -2.72 -13.00
N HIS A 12 4.73 -1.61 -12.30
CA HIS A 12 5.40 -0.43 -12.88
C HIS A 12 6.61 0.06 -12.07
N THR A 13 6.99 -0.62 -11.00
CA THR A 13 8.16 -0.27 -10.18
C THR A 13 8.91 -1.51 -9.74
N GLU A 14 10.18 -1.37 -9.37
CA GLU A 14 11.01 -2.44 -8.80
C GLU A 14 11.04 -2.38 -7.26
N LEU A 15 9.93 -1.95 -6.65
CA LEU A 15 9.84 -1.85 -5.20
C LEU A 15 9.76 -3.24 -4.53
N PRO A 16 10.41 -3.45 -3.38
CA PRO A 16 10.22 -4.67 -2.61
C PRO A 16 8.79 -4.76 -2.07
N ALA A 17 8.30 -5.98 -1.83
CA ALA A 17 6.92 -6.25 -1.43
C ALA A 17 6.46 -5.42 -0.22
N ARG A 18 7.32 -5.29 0.80
CA ARG A 18 7.09 -4.43 1.97
C ARG A 18 6.76 -2.98 1.58
N ARG A 19 7.52 -2.40 0.65
CA ARG A 19 7.34 -1.00 0.21
C ARG A 19 6.09 -0.84 -0.64
N ILE A 20 5.77 -1.82 -1.49
CA ILE A 20 4.51 -1.85 -2.24
C ILE A 20 3.32 -1.85 -1.27
N ALA A 21 3.36 -2.69 -0.24
CA ALA A 21 2.30 -2.75 0.77
C ALA A 21 2.17 -1.43 1.55
N GLU A 22 3.29 -0.83 1.96
CA GLU A 22 3.30 0.46 2.66
C GLU A 22 2.66 1.57 1.82
N GLU A 23 3.13 1.78 0.59
CA GLU A 23 2.65 2.86 -0.27
C GLU A 23 1.19 2.66 -0.69
N ALA A 24 0.80 1.42 -0.99
CA ALA A 24 -0.59 1.10 -1.29
C ALA A 24 -1.54 1.40 -0.12
N MET A 25 -1.11 1.09 1.11
CA MET A 25 -1.89 1.37 2.32
C MET A 25 -1.93 2.86 2.65
N ARG A 26 -0.84 3.61 2.41
CA ARG A 26 -0.84 5.09 2.53
C ARG A 26 -1.85 5.74 1.59
N ILE A 27 -1.86 5.32 0.32
CA ILE A 27 -2.84 5.81 -0.67
C ILE A 27 -4.27 5.48 -0.21
N ALA A 28 -4.49 4.27 0.32
CA ALA A 28 -5.80 3.88 0.82
C ALA A 28 -6.24 4.71 2.03
N GLY A 29 -5.33 5.00 2.98
CA GLY A 29 -5.62 5.82 4.16
C GLY A 29 -5.89 7.29 3.86
N GLN A 30 -5.50 7.80 2.68
CA GLN A 30 -5.83 9.15 2.24
C GLN A 30 -7.22 9.27 1.58
N ILE A 31 -7.79 8.15 1.12
CA ILE A 31 -9.05 8.14 0.33
C ILE A 31 -10.20 7.51 1.12
N CYS A 32 -9.93 6.44 1.87
CA CYS A 32 -10.94 5.68 2.57
C CYS A 32 -11.18 6.27 3.96
N ILE A 33 -12.40 6.76 4.23
CA ILE A 33 -12.79 7.33 5.54
C ILE A 33 -12.65 6.34 6.72
N TYR A 34 -12.57 5.04 6.43
CA TYR A 34 -12.44 3.96 7.43
C TYR A 34 -11.01 3.43 7.58
N SER A 35 -10.05 3.97 6.84
CA SER A 35 -8.65 3.57 6.93
C SER A 35 -7.81 4.78 7.33
N ASN A 36 -6.93 4.61 8.31
CA ASN A 36 -6.05 5.67 8.78
C ASN A 36 -4.59 5.41 8.34
N LEU A 37 -3.68 6.29 8.75
CA LEU A 37 -2.25 6.21 8.41
C LEU A 37 -1.40 5.48 9.48
N ASN A 38 -2.04 4.88 10.49
CA ASN A 38 -1.35 4.10 11.51
C ASN A 38 -1.15 2.67 10.99
N LEU A 39 -0.05 2.43 10.29
CA LEU A 39 0.24 1.19 9.59
C LEU A 39 1.20 0.29 10.38
N VAL A 40 0.89 -1.00 10.45
CA VAL A 40 1.79 -2.06 10.93
C VAL A 40 1.98 -3.03 9.77
N ILE A 41 3.23 -3.39 9.47
CA ILE A 41 3.60 -4.23 8.32
C ILE A 41 4.47 -5.40 8.80
N GLU A 42 3.94 -6.60 8.63
CA GLU A 42 4.60 -7.87 8.92
C GLU A 42 5.20 -8.48 7.64
N GLU A 43 6.30 -9.21 7.77
CA GLU A 43 7.05 -9.84 6.67
C GLU A 43 7.52 -11.24 7.10
N ILE A 44 7.68 -12.17 6.14
CA ILE A 44 8.03 -13.59 6.37
C ILE A 44 9.50 -13.83 6.04
#